data_AF-A0AAD5B478-F1
#
_entry.id   AF-A0AAD5B478-F1
#
_cell.length_a   1.000
_cell.length_b   1.000
_cell.length_c   1.000
_cell.angle_alpha   90.00
_cell.angle_beta   90.00
_cell.angle_gamma   90.00
#
_symmetry.space_group_name_H-M   'P 1'
#
loop_
_entity.id
_entity.type
_entity.pdbx_description
1 polymer ?
#
loop_
_entity_poly.entity_id
_entity_poly.type
_entity_poly.pdbx_seq_one_letter_code
_entity_poly.pdbx_strand_id
1 'polypeptide(L)'
;MTKTLNELGDLKKVGFGKPFPRHGLKLLHWFANSCLYFDNNNQMWLYDNPEEGHFGFKYFGNKTELLPYSNLNYYEMGNLREAEGLPDYFRDDYIQNRNDCDSNKDRIIVRVNDEWLKRVYVTEHNDGRNDFNKSATYIISKGLIMNIRNRSLKDFLLKTGYLTEQEIPVQNNEYTAVDMDNEQNTGNERVIEDDSQGDFRKPKSRCSCTIL
;
A
#
# COMPACT_ATOMS: atom_id res chain seq x y z
N MET A 1 -4.51 -14.22 -20.00
CA MET A 1 -4.72 -14.90 -18.71
C MET A 1 -4.09 -14.05 -17.61
N THR A 2 -4.81 -13.74 -16.55
CA THR A 2 -4.28 -12.96 -15.41
C THR A 2 -3.28 -13.81 -14.63
N LYS A 3 -2.08 -13.28 -14.37
CA LYS A 3 -1.02 -14.01 -13.66
C LYS A 3 -1.30 -14.04 -12.16
N THR A 4 -1.05 -15.19 -11.52
CA THR A 4 -1.12 -15.35 -10.06
C THR A 4 0.25 -15.13 -9.43
N LEU A 5 0.30 -14.31 -8.37
CA LEU A 5 1.46 -14.10 -7.51
C LEU A 5 1.35 -15.03 -6.31
N ASN A 6 2.39 -15.82 -6.06
CA ASN A 6 2.38 -16.84 -5.01
C ASN A 6 3.30 -16.49 -3.84
N GLU A 7 4.34 -15.70 -4.08
CA GLU A 7 5.37 -15.40 -3.10
C GLU A 7 5.63 -13.89 -2.98
N LEU A 8 6.24 -13.45 -1.87
CA LEU A 8 6.64 -12.05 -1.68
C LEU A 8 7.62 -11.56 -2.77
N GLY A 9 8.46 -12.46 -3.28
CA GLY A 9 9.36 -12.18 -4.39
C GLY A 9 8.63 -11.82 -5.68
N ASP A 10 7.41 -12.37 -5.90
CA ASP A 10 6.59 -12.00 -7.04
C ASP A 10 6.11 -10.55 -6.92
N LEU A 11 5.63 -10.12 -5.74
CA LEU A 11 5.26 -8.73 -5.45
C LEU A 11 6.45 -7.80 -5.69
N LYS A 12 7.65 -8.18 -5.22
CA LYS A 12 8.87 -7.41 -5.44
C LYS A 12 9.17 -7.25 -6.93
N LYS A 13 9.04 -8.32 -7.72
CA LYS A 13 9.36 -8.39 -9.15
C LYS A 13 8.37 -7.61 -10.02
N VAL A 14 7.07 -7.68 -9.71
CA VAL A 14 6.05 -6.95 -10.51
C VAL A 14 5.94 -5.48 -10.14
N GLY A 15 6.49 -5.06 -9.00
CA GLY A 15 6.55 -3.66 -8.62
C GLY A 15 5.22 -3.06 -8.14
N PHE A 16 4.23 -3.90 -7.81
CA PHE A 16 2.96 -3.43 -7.27
C PHE A 16 3.18 -2.59 -6.00
N GLY A 17 2.49 -1.45 -5.89
CA GLY A 17 2.60 -0.56 -4.74
C GLY A 17 3.97 0.08 -4.54
N LYS A 18 4.83 0.11 -5.56
CA LYS A 18 6.18 0.70 -5.51
C LYS A 18 6.47 1.62 -6.70
N PRO A 19 7.39 2.59 -6.53
CA PRO A 19 8.01 3.03 -5.27
C PRO A 19 7.07 3.92 -4.43
N PHE A 20 7.51 4.40 -3.25
CA PHE A 20 6.86 5.53 -2.57
C PHE A 20 6.63 6.68 -3.58
N PRO A 21 5.47 7.37 -3.58
CA PRO A 21 4.42 7.40 -2.55
C PRO A 21 3.27 6.39 -2.74
N ARG A 22 3.46 5.37 -3.57
CA ARG A 22 2.45 4.33 -3.75
C ARG A 22 2.17 3.59 -2.44
N HIS A 23 0.91 3.21 -2.24
CA HIS A 23 0.40 2.69 -0.98
C HIS A 23 0.00 1.21 -1.07
N GLY A 24 0.01 0.61 -2.27
CA GLY A 24 -0.54 -0.71 -2.53
C GLY A 24 0.00 -1.83 -1.67
N LEU A 25 1.29 -1.82 -1.33
CA LEU A 25 1.86 -2.83 -0.43
C LEU A 25 1.38 -2.67 1.02
N LYS A 26 1.36 -1.44 1.54
CA LYS A 26 0.77 -1.15 2.86
C LYS A 26 -0.70 -1.57 2.90
N LEU A 27 -1.45 -1.28 1.84
CA LEU A 27 -2.86 -1.65 1.70
C LEU A 27 -3.05 -3.17 1.68
N LEU A 28 -2.24 -3.90 0.92
CA LEU A 28 -2.32 -5.36 0.85
C LEU A 28 -2.00 -6.02 2.19
N HIS A 29 -1.00 -5.49 2.92
CA HIS A 29 -0.68 -5.96 4.27
C HIS A 29 -1.85 -5.71 5.22
N TRP A 30 -2.40 -4.49 5.22
CA TRP A 30 -3.53 -4.13 6.06
C TRP A 30 -4.77 -4.97 5.76
N PHE A 31 -5.14 -5.11 4.47
CA PHE A 31 -6.26 -5.93 4.01
C PHE A 31 -6.11 -7.38 4.48
N ALA A 32 -4.92 -7.97 4.28
CA ALA A 32 -4.67 -9.35 4.67
C ALA A 32 -4.84 -9.58 6.18
N ASN A 33 -4.49 -8.60 7.02
CA ASN A 33 -4.51 -8.73 8.48
C ASN A 33 -5.82 -8.27 9.13
N SER A 34 -6.49 -7.27 8.56
CA SER A 34 -7.58 -6.54 9.22
C SER A 34 -8.96 -6.83 8.61
N CYS A 35 -9.03 -7.16 7.32
CA CYS A 35 -10.31 -7.39 6.65
C CYS A 35 -10.72 -8.86 6.61
N LEU A 36 -9.79 -9.78 6.87
CA LEU A 36 -9.98 -11.20 6.59
C LEU A 36 -9.98 -12.06 7.85
N TYR A 37 -10.77 -13.11 7.80
CA TYR A 37 -10.58 -14.29 8.66
C TYR A 37 -10.58 -15.58 7.84
N PHE A 38 -10.15 -16.65 8.50
CA PHE A 38 -10.12 -17.98 7.94
C PHE A 38 -11.00 -18.88 8.80
N ASP A 39 -11.90 -19.62 8.14
CA ASP A 39 -12.72 -20.61 8.85
C ASP A 39 -11.92 -21.91 9.11
N ASN A 40 -12.56 -22.88 9.76
CA ASN A 40 -11.96 -24.17 10.09
C ASN A 40 -11.56 -25.00 8.84
N ASN A 41 -12.11 -24.68 7.67
CA ASN A 41 -11.76 -25.29 6.38
C ASN A 41 -10.66 -24.49 5.65
N ASN A 42 -10.07 -23.51 6.33
CA ASN A 42 -9.15 -22.53 5.79
C ASN A 42 -9.76 -21.70 4.64
N GLN A 43 -11.08 -21.59 4.48
CA GLN A 43 -11.64 -20.68 3.47
C GLN A 43 -11.48 -19.24 3.93
N MET A 44 -11.25 -18.32 2.99
CA MET A 44 -11.08 -16.90 3.27
C MET A 44 -12.44 -16.22 3.29
N TRP A 45 -12.69 -15.40 4.29
CA TRP A 45 -13.91 -14.62 4.46
C TRP A 45 -13.56 -13.18 4.81
N LEU A 46 -14.41 -12.23 4.39
CA LEU A 46 -14.35 -10.84 4.87
C LEU A 46 -15.04 -10.75 6.24
N TYR A 47 -14.51 -9.93 7.15
CA TYR A 47 -15.19 -9.65 8.42
C TYR A 47 -16.49 -8.86 8.24
N ASP A 48 -16.45 -7.87 7.34
CA ASP A 48 -17.57 -6.98 7.06
C ASP A 48 -18.07 -7.18 5.62
N ASN A 49 -19.36 -6.97 5.41
CA ASN A 49 -19.95 -7.04 4.09
C ASN A 49 -19.43 -5.86 3.23
N PRO A 50 -18.77 -6.10 2.09
CA PRO A 50 -18.22 -5.03 1.27
C PRO A 50 -19.28 -4.10 0.65
N GLU A 51 -20.55 -4.49 0.63
CA GLU A 51 -21.68 -3.65 0.19
C GLU A 51 -21.94 -2.46 1.13
N GLU A 52 -21.56 -2.58 2.39
CA GLU A 52 -21.71 -1.51 3.38
C GLU A 52 -20.70 -0.37 3.18
N GLY A 53 -19.69 -0.59 2.34
CA GLY A 53 -18.71 0.42 1.94
C GLY A 53 -17.69 0.78 3.01
N HIS A 54 -17.60 0.02 4.11
CA HIS A 54 -16.58 0.17 5.13
C HIS A 54 -15.17 0.18 4.52
N PHE A 55 -14.27 0.99 5.07
CA PHE A 55 -12.88 1.11 4.62
C PHE A 55 -12.69 1.57 3.17
N GLY A 56 -13.75 2.14 2.57
CA GLY A 56 -13.77 2.56 1.17
C GLY A 56 -13.96 1.41 0.18
N PHE A 57 -14.60 0.30 0.59
CA PHE A 57 -15.09 -0.68 -0.37
C PHE A 57 -16.14 -0.06 -1.28
N LYS A 58 -16.07 -0.38 -2.57
CA LYS A 58 -17.03 0.05 -3.59
C LYS A 58 -17.33 -1.08 -4.55
N TYR A 59 -18.57 -1.15 -5.02
CA TYR A 59 -18.94 -2.11 -6.06
C TYR A 59 -18.14 -1.88 -7.34
N PHE A 60 -17.48 -2.93 -7.83
CA PHE A 60 -16.68 -2.90 -9.04
C PHE A 60 -17.42 -3.62 -10.18
N GLY A 61 -18.16 -2.87 -11.00
CA GLY A 61 -18.97 -3.45 -12.07
C GLY A 61 -18.20 -4.12 -13.21
N ASN A 62 -16.86 -4.09 -13.21
CA ASN A 62 -16.00 -4.74 -14.21
C ASN A 62 -16.38 -4.41 -15.68
N LYS A 63 -16.83 -3.18 -15.95
CA LYS A 63 -17.37 -2.75 -17.25
C LYS A 63 -16.38 -2.83 -18.40
N THR A 64 -15.09 -2.69 -18.10
CA THR A 64 -13.99 -2.76 -19.08
C THR A 64 -13.42 -4.17 -19.25
N GLU A 65 -14.07 -5.18 -18.65
CA GLU A 65 -13.64 -6.59 -18.69
C GLU A 65 -12.15 -6.76 -18.29
N LEU A 66 -11.79 -6.06 -17.20
CA LEU A 66 -10.50 -6.21 -16.55
C LEU A 66 -10.37 -7.63 -15.99
N LEU A 67 -11.44 -8.10 -15.35
CA LEU A 67 -11.55 -9.40 -14.68
C LEU A 67 -12.52 -10.33 -15.44
N PRO A 68 -12.48 -11.65 -15.21
CA PRO A 68 -13.37 -12.58 -15.89
C PRO A 68 -14.84 -12.38 -15.49
N TYR A 69 -15.74 -12.31 -16.48
CA TYR A 69 -17.20 -12.19 -16.34
C TYR A 69 -17.64 -10.89 -15.63
N SER A 70 -18.58 -10.15 -16.22
CA SER A 70 -19.08 -8.88 -15.67
C SER A 70 -20.21 -9.04 -14.66
N ASN A 71 -20.87 -10.20 -14.61
CA ASN A 71 -22.03 -10.47 -13.75
C ASN A 71 -21.69 -11.05 -12.38
N LEU A 72 -20.42 -10.98 -11.95
CA LEU A 72 -19.96 -11.47 -10.66
C LEU A 72 -19.84 -10.31 -9.66
N ASN A 73 -19.94 -10.65 -8.37
CA ASN A 73 -19.84 -9.68 -7.28
C ASN A 73 -18.37 -9.34 -7.02
N TYR A 74 -17.94 -8.22 -7.58
CA TYR A 74 -16.62 -7.64 -7.35
C TYR A 74 -16.75 -6.35 -6.55
N TYR A 75 -15.82 -6.15 -5.63
CA TYR A 75 -15.68 -4.91 -4.87
C TYR A 75 -14.24 -4.45 -4.91
N GLU A 76 -14.01 -3.16 -5.03
CA GLU A 76 -12.68 -2.56 -5.00
C GLU A 76 -12.46 -1.73 -3.73
N MET A 77 -11.20 -1.57 -3.35
CA MET A 77 -10.77 -0.64 -2.31
C MET A 77 -9.38 -0.06 -2.62
N GLY A 78 -8.98 0.97 -1.89
CA GLY A 78 -7.68 1.64 -2.06
C GLY A 78 -7.75 3.00 -2.75
N ASN A 79 -8.94 3.54 -2.99
CA ASN A 79 -9.07 4.95 -3.33
C ASN A 79 -8.97 5.80 -2.05
N LEU A 80 -7.79 6.32 -1.74
CA LEU A 80 -7.50 7.09 -0.52
C LEU A 80 -8.28 8.42 -0.40
N ARG A 81 -8.96 8.85 -1.46
CA ARG A 81 -9.91 9.99 -1.39
C ARG A 81 -11.25 9.62 -0.75
N GLU A 82 -11.59 8.34 -0.74
CA GLU A 82 -12.89 7.79 -0.34
C GLU A 82 -12.72 6.63 0.66
N ALA A 83 -11.54 6.55 1.28
CA ALA A 83 -11.17 5.47 2.17
C ALA A 83 -11.42 5.84 3.65
N GLU A 84 -12.62 6.30 3.94
CA GLU A 84 -13.04 6.53 5.33
C GLU A 84 -12.95 5.21 6.12
N GLY A 85 -12.36 5.29 7.32
CA GLY A 85 -12.13 4.13 8.18
C GLY A 85 -10.80 3.40 7.96
N LEU A 86 -10.03 3.71 6.91
CA LEU A 86 -8.64 3.24 6.86
C LEU A 86 -7.79 3.91 7.96
N PRO A 87 -6.75 3.23 8.47
CA PRO A 87 -5.83 3.83 9.44
C PRO A 87 -5.22 5.16 8.97
N ASP A 88 -5.05 6.10 9.90
CA ASP A 88 -4.60 7.47 9.61
C ASP A 88 -3.29 7.55 8.82
N TYR A 89 -2.37 6.59 9.02
CA TYR A 89 -1.10 6.58 8.30
C TYR A 89 -1.26 6.48 6.77
N PHE A 90 -2.34 5.89 6.25
CA PHE A 90 -2.64 5.92 4.81
C PHE A 90 -2.98 7.33 4.34
N ARG A 91 -3.75 8.06 5.16
CA ARG A 91 -4.22 9.41 4.86
C ARG A 91 -3.07 10.41 4.96
N ASP A 92 -2.20 10.28 5.95
CA ASP A 92 -1.04 11.16 6.14
C ASP A 92 -0.07 11.06 4.96
N ASP A 93 0.31 9.84 4.57
CA ASP A 93 1.16 9.59 3.39
C ASP A 93 0.52 10.19 2.13
N TYR A 94 -0.79 10.01 1.97
CA TYR A 94 -1.53 10.55 0.84
C TYR A 94 -1.56 12.09 0.83
N ILE A 95 -1.88 12.74 1.96
CA ILE A 95 -1.97 14.19 2.05
C ILE A 95 -0.62 14.83 1.71
N GLN A 96 0.48 14.27 2.21
CA GLN A 96 1.84 14.74 1.93
C GLN A 96 2.20 14.62 0.45
N ASN A 97 1.62 13.64 -0.26
CA ASN A 97 1.95 13.31 -1.64
C ASN A 97 0.78 13.53 -2.63
N ARG A 98 -0.26 14.29 -2.24
CA ARG A 98 -1.51 14.44 -3.01
C ARG A 98 -1.36 15.01 -4.42
N ASN A 99 -0.23 15.64 -4.70
CA ASN A 99 0.13 16.20 -6.01
C ASN A 99 0.88 15.21 -6.90
N ASP A 100 1.21 14.03 -6.37
CA ASP A 100 1.75 12.90 -7.11
C ASP A 100 0.60 11.97 -7.52
N CYS A 101 0.43 11.77 -8.81
CA CYS A 101 -0.68 10.98 -9.35
C CYS A 101 -0.49 9.48 -9.09
N ASP A 102 0.73 9.04 -8.79
CA ASP A 102 0.97 7.66 -8.42
C ASP A 102 0.58 7.35 -6.97
N SER A 103 0.44 8.37 -6.11
CA SER A 103 0.13 8.17 -4.67
C SER A 103 -1.20 7.44 -4.43
N ASN A 104 -2.16 7.57 -5.35
CA ASN A 104 -3.51 7.04 -5.20
C ASN A 104 -3.92 6.06 -6.30
N LYS A 105 -2.97 5.40 -6.98
CA LYS A 105 -3.30 4.48 -8.09
C LYS A 105 -3.53 3.04 -7.69
N ASP A 106 -3.02 2.58 -6.55
CA ASP A 106 -3.09 1.17 -6.20
C ASP A 106 -4.49 0.74 -5.75
N ARG A 107 -4.96 -0.42 -6.23
CA ARG A 107 -6.27 -0.96 -5.88
C ARG A 107 -6.20 -2.43 -5.54
N ILE A 108 -7.01 -2.84 -4.58
CA ILE A 108 -7.35 -4.25 -4.35
C ILE A 108 -8.76 -4.45 -4.86
N ILE A 109 -8.98 -5.49 -5.66
CA ILE A 109 -10.32 -5.91 -6.07
C ILE A 109 -10.56 -7.31 -5.53
N VAL A 110 -11.68 -7.50 -4.85
CA VAL A 110 -12.11 -8.78 -4.30
C VAL A 110 -13.28 -9.33 -5.10
N ARG A 111 -13.27 -10.64 -5.34
CA ARG A 111 -14.47 -11.36 -5.78
C ARG A 111 -15.06 -12.06 -4.59
N VAL A 112 -16.35 -11.85 -4.35
CA VAL A 112 -17.04 -12.43 -3.21
C VAL A 112 -18.29 -13.20 -3.64
N ASN A 113 -18.80 -14.02 -2.74
CA ASN A 113 -20.16 -14.56 -2.77
C ASN A 113 -20.67 -14.42 -1.34
N ASP A 114 -21.50 -13.41 -1.09
CA ASP A 114 -21.71 -12.83 0.25
C ASP A 114 -20.35 -12.37 0.81
N GLU A 115 -19.95 -12.78 2.01
CA GLU A 115 -18.63 -12.48 2.57
C GLU A 115 -17.56 -13.52 2.19
N TRP A 116 -17.93 -14.59 1.46
CA TRP A 116 -16.99 -15.64 1.06
C TRP A 116 -16.03 -15.12 -0.02
N LEU A 117 -14.77 -14.92 0.34
CA LEU A 117 -13.75 -14.39 -0.54
C LEU A 117 -13.21 -15.45 -1.52
N LYS A 118 -13.60 -15.31 -2.79
CA LYS A 118 -13.22 -16.24 -3.88
C LYS A 118 -11.87 -15.92 -4.49
N ARG A 119 -11.60 -14.63 -4.70
CA ARG A 119 -10.38 -14.16 -5.37
C ARG A 119 -9.99 -12.78 -4.84
N VAL A 120 -8.70 -12.54 -4.78
CA VAL A 120 -8.09 -11.23 -4.50
C VAL A 120 -7.26 -10.86 -5.70
N TYR A 121 -7.47 -9.65 -6.20
CA TYR A 121 -6.71 -9.04 -7.28
C TYR A 121 -6.03 -7.79 -6.77
N VAL A 122 -4.85 -7.50 -7.31
CA VAL A 122 -4.19 -6.21 -7.18
C VAL A 122 -4.05 -5.58 -8.55
N THR A 123 -4.20 -4.27 -8.64
CA THR A 123 -4.14 -3.53 -9.91
C THR A 123 -3.79 -2.07 -9.70
N GLU A 124 -3.65 -1.34 -10.80
CA GLU A 124 -3.42 0.10 -10.84
C GLU A 124 -4.58 0.78 -11.57
N HIS A 125 -5.16 1.79 -10.95
CA HIS A 125 -6.06 2.75 -11.58
C HIS A 125 -5.25 3.70 -12.47
N ASN A 126 -5.68 3.94 -13.71
CA ASN A 126 -5.05 4.96 -14.53
C ASN A 126 -5.78 6.29 -14.36
N ASP A 127 -5.08 7.25 -13.74
CA ASP A 127 -5.60 8.60 -13.58
C ASP A 127 -5.88 9.27 -14.93
N GLY A 128 -7.06 9.88 -15.05
CA GLY A 128 -7.52 10.58 -16.25
C GLY A 128 -8.25 9.74 -17.30
N ARG A 129 -8.29 8.40 -17.15
CA ARG A 129 -9.05 7.51 -18.07
C ARG A 129 -10.17 6.73 -17.41
N ASN A 130 -10.26 6.79 -16.08
CA ASN A 130 -11.21 6.03 -15.28
C ASN A 130 -11.24 4.55 -15.71
N ASP A 131 -10.05 3.99 -15.90
CA ASP A 131 -9.83 2.61 -16.28
C ASP A 131 -8.67 2.03 -15.46
N PHE A 132 -8.35 0.77 -15.73
CA PHE A 132 -7.39 0.00 -14.94
C PHE A 132 -6.31 -0.59 -15.83
N ASN A 133 -5.10 -0.67 -15.29
CA ASN A 133 -3.97 -1.23 -16.00
C ASN A 133 -4.07 -2.76 -16.04
N LYS A 134 -4.59 -3.29 -17.16
CA LYS A 134 -4.73 -4.73 -17.39
C LYS A 134 -3.39 -5.48 -17.34
N SER A 135 -2.28 -4.83 -17.72
CA SER A 135 -0.94 -5.44 -17.68
C SER A 135 -0.32 -5.48 -16.28
N ALA A 136 -0.77 -4.59 -15.39
CA ALA A 136 -0.41 -4.56 -13.97
C ALA A 136 -1.52 -5.14 -13.07
N THR A 137 -2.37 -6.02 -13.61
CA THR A 137 -3.41 -6.72 -12.84
C THR A 137 -3.01 -8.15 -12.56
N TYR A 138 -3.01 -8.53 -11.28
CA TYR A 138 -2.55 -9.83 -10.82
C TYR A 138 -3.50 -10.45 -9.80
N ILE A 139 -3.56 -11.77 -9.74
CA ILE A 139 -4.25 -12.51 -8.67
C ILE A 139 -3.27 -12.73 -7.52
N ILE A 140 -3.70 -12.50 -6.29
CA ILE A 140 -2.94 -12.86 -5.09
C ILE A 140 -3.38 -14.26 -4.65
N SER A 141 -2.43 -15.19 -4.52
CA SER A 141 -2.75 -16.53 -4.04
C SER A 141 -3.14 -16.52 -2.56
N LYS A 142 -3.96 -17.49 -2.15
CA LYS A 142 -4.27 -17.71 -0.73
C LYS A 142 -3.00 -17.94 0.11
N GLY A 143 -2.03 -18.70 -0.44
CA GLY A 143 -0.74 -18.94 0.21
C GLY A 143 0.01 -17.64 0.49
N LEU A 144 -0.01 -16.71 -0.48
CA LEU A 144 0.60 -15.40 -0.33
C LEU A 144 -0.11 -14.56 0.75
N ILE A 145 -1.45 -14.54 0.78
CA ILE A 145 -2.21 -13.88 1.85
C ILE A 145 -1.80 -14.41 3.24
N MET A 146 -1.72 -15.73 3.41
CA MET A 146 -1.29 -16.33 4.68
C MET A 146 0.16 -15.96 5.03
N ASN A 147 1.06 -15.92 4.05
CA ASN A 147 2.45 -15.49 4.26
C ASN A 147 2.53 -14.03 4.74
N ILE A 148 1.70 -13.15 4.17
CA ILE A 148 1.61 -11.73 4.55
C ILE A 148 1.10 -11.57 5.99
N ARG A 149 0.06 -12.32 6.37
CA ARG A 149 -0.51 -12.28 7.73
C ARG A 149 0.46 -12.67 8.83
N ASN A 150 1.37 -13.59 8.53
CA ASN A 150 2.36 -14.07 9.49
C ASN A 150 3.58 -13.13 9.62
N ARG A 151 3.46 -11.87 9.20
CA ARG A 151 4.55 -10.89 9.18
C ARG A 151 4.11 -9.55 9.71
N SER A 152 5.02 -8.89 10.43
CA SER A 152 4.86 -7.47 10.72
C SER A 152 4.91 -6.65 9.44
N LEU A 153 4.28 -5.46 9.46
CA LEU A 153 4.31 -4.54 8.32
C LEU A 153 5.75 -4.25 7.88
N LYS A 154 6.66 -4.00 8.84
CA LYS A 154 8.08 -3.72 8.56
C LYS A 154 8.78 -4.88 7.82
N ASP A 155 8.65 -6.12 8.32
CA ASP A 155 9.26 -7.29 7.66
C ASP A 155 8.69 -7.49 6.24
N PHE A 156 7.37 -7.33 6.09
CA PHE A 156 6.72 -7.42 4.79
C PHE A 156 7.24 -6.35 3.80
N LEU A 157 7.35 -5.09 4.21
CA LEU A 157 7.83 -4.01 3.35
C LEU A 157 9.31 -4.17 2.96
N LEU A 158 10.16 -4.68 3.87
CA LEU A 158 11.56 -5.01 3.55
C LEU A 158 11.63 -6.15 2.51
N LYS A 159 10.89 -7.25 2.72
CA LYS A 159 10.93 -8.42 1.83
C LYS A 159 10.37 -8.15 0.44
N THR A 160 9.41 -7.25 0.33
CA THR A 160 8.86 -6.79 -0.95
C THR A 160 9.71 -5.71 -1.61
N GLY A 161 10.77 -5.23 -0.94
CA GLY A 161 11.67 -4.19 -1.42
C GLY A 161 11.00 -2.83 -1.56
N TYR A 162 10.01 -2.55 -0.70
CA TYR A 162 9.44 -1.22 -0.54
C TYR A 162 10.34 -0.35 0.35
N LEU A 163 10.82 -0.92 1.46
CA LEU A 163 11.83 -0.31 2.33
C LEU A 163 13.21 -0.88 2.05
N THR A 164 14.23 -0.06 2.29
CA THR A 164 15.63 -0.51 2.38
C THR A 164 16.05 -0.66 3.85
N GLU A 165 17.06 -1.48 4.13
CA GLU A 165 17.58 -1.64 5.51
C GLU A 165 18.13 -0.33 6.09
N GLN A 166 18.53 0.60 5.23
CA GLN A 166 19.03 1.94 5.59
C GLN A 166 17.91 2.88 6.05
N GLU A 167 16.65 2.59 5.73
CA GLU A 167 15.47 3.35 6.17
C GLU A 167 14.93 2.87 7.53
N ILE A 168 15.65 1.97 8.22
CA ILE A 168 15.32 1.56 9.58
C ILE A 168 15.94 2.58 10.56
N PRO A 169 15.14 3.27 11.40
CA PRO A 169 15.69 4.04 12.50
C PRO A 169 16.46 3.08 13.42
N VAL A 170 17.76 3.29 13.58
CA VAL A 170 18.56 2.62 14.61
C VAL A 170 18.00 3.10 15.94
N GLN A 171 17.38 2.21 16.73
CA GLN A 171 17.10 2.52 18.12
C GLN A 171 18.45 2.57 18.85
N ASN A 172 19.01 3.77 18.98
CA ASN A 172 20.10 4.02 19.90
C ASN A 172 19.55 3.87 21.32
N ASN A 173 19.64 2.66 21.88
CA ASN A 173 19.50 2.46 23.32
C ASN A 173 20.77 2.98 23.99
N GLU A 174 20.85 4.29 24.17
CA GLU A 174 21.84 4.91 25.03
C GLU A 174 21.25 4.97 26.44
N TYR A 175 21.43 3.90 27.22
CA TYR A 175 21.30 3.98 28.68
C TYR A 175 22.52 4.76 29.18
N THR A 176 22.35 6.06 29.37
CA THR A 176 23.34 6.92 30.02
C THR A 176 23.43 6.56 31.51
N ALA A 177 24.51 5.87 31.89
CA ALA A 177 24.97 5.91 33.26
C ALA A 177 25.48 7.34 33.53
N VAL A 178 24.81 8.01 34.46
CA VAL A 178 25.28 9.25 35.07
C VAL A 178 26.58 8.99 35.80
N ASP A 179 27.66 9.64 35.37
CA ASP A 179 28.79 9.93 36.24
C ASP A 179 29.21 11.39 36.05
N MET A 180 29.21 12.09 37.18
CA MET A 180 29.71 13.44 37.36
C MET A 180 31.23 13.42 37.20
N ASP A 181 31.80 14.37 36.45
CA ASP A 181 32.74 15.37 36.99
C ASP A 181 33.49 16.15 35.89
N ASN A 182 33.32 17.46 36.00
CA ASN A 182 34.33 18.52 35.95
C ASN A 182 34.89 19.09 34.62
N GLU A 183 34.62 20.41 34.51
CA GLU A 183 35.48 21.52 34.06
C GLU A 183 35.88 21.75 32.59
N GLN A 184 35.41 22.91 32.11
CA GLN A 184 36.08 23.94 31.29
C GLN A 184 36.73 23.50 29.97
N ASN A 185 36.28 24.07 28.83
CA ASN A 185 36.95 25.22 28.19
C ASN A 185 36.33 25.59 26.83
N THR A 186 36.24 26.91 26.60
CA THR A 186 36.34 27.68 25.34
C THR A 186 35.72 27.20 24.02
N GLY A 187 34.77 28.02 23.55
CA GLY A 187 34.53 28.53 22.20
C GLY A 187 35.20 27.90 20.98
N ASN A 188 34.38 27.68 19.94
CA ASN A 188 34.67 28.17 18.58
C ASN A 188 33.42 28.06 17.68
N GLU A 189 33.04 29.20 17.11
CA GLU A 189 32.17 29.32 15.93
C GLU A 189 32.84 28.66 14.70
N ARG A 190 32.07 27.94 13.89
CA ARG A 190 32.36 27.75 12.45
C ARG A 190 31.08 27.67 11.62
N VAL A 191 30.89 28.74 10.85
CA VAL A 191 30.50 28.82 9.43
C VAL A 191 29.65 27.69 8.85
N ILE A 192 28.42 28.03 8.49
CA ILE A 192 27.55 27.27 7.57
C ILE A 192 28.00 27.62 6.15
N GLU A 193 28.52 26.64 5.41
CA GLU A 193 28.67 26.73 3.95
C GLU A 193 27.45 26.09 3.28
N ASP A 194 26.88 26.88 2.38
CA ASP A 194 25.66 26.68 1.62
C ASP A 194 26.04 26.00 0.29
N ASP A 195 25.71 24.71 0.12
CA ASP A 195 25.90 24.00 -1.14
C ASP A 195 24.55 23.55 -1.70
N SER A 196 23.92 24.49 -2.41
CA SER A 196 22.81 24.26 -3.30
C SER A 196 23.26 23.44 -4.52
N GLN A 197 22.86 22.16 -4.61
CA GLN A 197 22.86 21.41 -5.87
C GLN A 197 21.45 21.00 -6.26
N GLY A 198 21.07 21.43 -7.47
CA GLY A 198 19.71 21.45 -8.00
C GLY A 198 19.10 20.09 -8.29
N ASP A 199 17.86 19.92 -7.80
CA ASP A 199 16.95 18.84 -8.15
C ASP A 199 16.27 19.15 -9.50
N PHE A 200 16.58 18.37 -10.53
CA PHE A 200 15.89 18.36 -11.82
C PHE A 200 14.45 17.82 -11.65
N ARG A 201 13.56 18.65 -11.09
CA ARG A 201 12.13 18.33 -11.01
C ARG A 201 11.49 18.46 -12.38
N LYS A 202 11.17 17.30 -12.98
CA LYS A 202 10.22 17.24 -14.10
C LYS A 202 8.89 17.91 -13.71
N PRO A 203 8.21 18.61 -14.62
CA PRO A 203 6.98 19.32 -14.30
C PRO A 203 5.89 18.33 -13.88
N LYS A 204 5.37 18.49 -12.66
CA LYS A 204 4.28 17.66 -12.11
C LYS A 204 2.97 18.01 -12.82
N SER A 205 2.42 17.06 -13.58
CA SER A 205 1.07 17.15 -14.12
C SER A 205 0.04 17.17 -13.00
N ARG A 206 -0.95 18.07 -13.06
CA ARG A 206 -2.09 18.10 -12.15
C ARG A 206 -2.91 16.81 -12.30
N CYS A 207 -3.09 16.07 -11.21
CA CYS A 207 -3.85 14.82 -11.21
C CYS A 207 -5.35 15.09 -11.38
N SER A 208 -5.97 14.42 -12.36
CA SER A 208 -7.39 14.51 -12.69
C SER A 208 -8.10 13.22 -12.31
N CYS A 209 -8.20 12.93 -11.02
CA CYS A 209 -9.01 11.79 -10.57
C CYS A 209 -10.45 12.28 -10.36
N THR A 210 -11.26 12.20 -11.41
CA THR A 210 -12.72 12.42 -11.31
C THR A 210 -13.38 11.15 -10.77
N ILE A 211 -14.32 11.34 -9.84
CA ILE A 211 -15.17 10.33 -9.21
C ILE A 211 -16.13 9.76 -10.28
N LEU A 212 -16.29 8.43 -10.34
CA LEU A 212 -17.49 7.78 -10.88
C LEU A 212 -18.31 7.16 -9.75
#